data_AF-A0A7V6TXT4-F1
#
_entry.id   AF-A0A7V6TXT4-F1
#
_cell.length_a   1.000
_cell.length_b   1.000
_cell.length_c   1.000
_cell.angle_alpha   90.00
_cell.angle_beta   90.00
_cell.angle_gamma   90.00
#
_symmetry.space_group_name_H-M   'P 1'
#
loop_
_entity.id
_entity.type
_entity.pdbx_description
1 polymer ?
#
loop_
_entity_poly.entity_id
_entity_poly.type
_entity_poly.pdbx_seq_one_letter_code
_entity_poly.pdbx_strand_id
1 'polypeptide(L)'
;YSTANRQPADGLAGLPRDYTGPILGPALPGDLGGPILSAQNAGQPVVPPVVATPGIDEAEQRRRAEEEAARLSTVFFQSRQGSTAAASPSAMPGLAGFDPASTAGQPTAQDKQLAFLNAAADRRTVTPDRVTPPASPFVLQAGAVISAALITGIRSDLPGQITAQVTENIYDSPTGSILLVPQGTRLIGQYDNGVQFGQRRVLLVWNRLIMPNGRSIVLERQPGADTQGYAGLEDGVDYHWWDLAKAAALSTLLGVGAELATDDNDRLIRAIRDGAQDTVNQAGQQIVQRQLQVAPTLTIRPGFPVRVIVTKDLVLEPYRS
;
A
#
# COMPACT_ATOMS: atom_id res chain seq x y z
N TYR A 1 70.02 23.12 42.90
CA TYR A 1 69.36 23.54 41.66
C TYR A 1 70.00 22.79 40.51
N SER A 2 69.30 21.81 39.97
CA SER A 2 69.65 21.10 38.73
C SER A 2 68.34 20.64 38.12
N THR A 3 67.98 21.28 37.02
CA THR A 3 66.74 21.09 36.26
C THR A 3 66.98 20.12 35.10
N ALA A 4 65.89 19.46 34.70
CA ALA A 4 65.67 18.74 33.44
C ALA A 4 66.14 17.26 33.38
N ASN A 5 65.28 16.38 33.90
CA ASN A 5 65.11 15.04 33.34
C ASN A 5 63.68 14.96 32.78
N ARG A 6 63.53 14.97 31.45
CA ARG A 6 62.27 14.59 30.77
C ARG A 6 62.63 13.47 29.82
N GLN A 7 62.10 12.28 30.09
CA GLN A 7 62.09 11.16 29.14
C GLN A 7 61.30 11.59 27.89
N PRO A 8 61.87 11.46 26.68
CA PRO A 8 61.07 11.58 25.47
C PRO A 8 60.13 10.39 25.34
N ALA A 9 58.91 10.66 24.87
CA ALA A 9 57.87 9.68 24.66
C ALA A 9 58.24 8.70 23.53
N ASP A 10 57.99 7.42 23.79
CA ASP A 10 58.36 6.23 22.99
C ASP A 10 57.59 6.09 21.66
N GLY A 11 57.00 7.18 21.15
CA GLY A 11 56.11 7.20 19.99
C GLY A 11 56.70 7.77 18.69
N LEU A 12 57.95 8.25 18.71
CA LEU A 12 58.57 8.95 17.57
C LEU A 12 59.58 8.09 16.77
N ALA A 13 59.77 6.82 17.14
CA ALA A 13 60.69 5.91 16.45
C ALA A 13 60.10 5.22 15.20
N GLY A 14 58.79 5.38 14.95
CA GLY A 14 58.07 4.70 13.86
C GLY A 14 57.76 5.55 12.63
N LEU A 15 58.23 6.80 12.57
CA LEU A 15 57.97 7.67 11.41
C LEU A 15 58.97 7.38 10.27
N PRO A 16 58.50 7.28 9.01
CA PRO A 16 59.39 7.19 7.86
C PRO A 16 60.31 8.40 7.82
N ARG A 17 61.62 8.17 7.68
CA ARG A 17 62.62 9.25 7.63
C ARG A 17 62.53 10.06 6.33
N ASP A 18 61.90 9.49 5.30
CA ASP A 18 61.91 10.04 3.95
C ASP A 18 60.51 9.90 3.31
N TYR A 19 59.98 10.98 2.74
CA TYR A 19 58.74 11.00 1.95
C TYR A 19 59.02 10.76 0.45
N THR A 20 59.99 9.90 0.14
CA THR A 20 60.23 9.42 -1.22
C THR A 20 59.24 8.30 -1.55
N GLY A 21 57.95 8.66 -1.59
CA GLY A 21 56.86 7.87 -2.16
C GLY A 21 56.81 7.96 -3.69
N PRO A 22 55.94 7.18 -4.35
CA PRO A 22 56.20 6.55 -5.65
C PRO A 22 56.28 7.52 -6.82
N ILE A 23 57.04 7.12 -7.83
CA ILE A 23 57.11 7.78 -9.15
C ILE A 23 55.69 7.87 -9.71
N LEU A 24 55.18 9.11 -9.84
CA LEU A 24 53.91 9.39 -10.50
C LEU A 24 53.94 8.86 -11.94
N GLY A 25 52.87 8.18 -12.33
CA GLY A 25 52.69 7.74 -13.71
C GLY A 25 52.67 8.90 -14.70
N PRO A 26 52.84 8.64 -16.00
CA PRO A 26 52.88 9.69 -17.02
C PRO A 26 51.59 10.52 -17.04
N ALA A 27 51.74 11.82 -17.28
CA ALA A 27 50.66 12.81 -17.22
C ALA A 27 49.53 12.52 -18.23
N LEU A 28 48.29 12.76 -17.81
CA LEU A 28 47.11 12.71 -18.68
C LEU A 28 47.06 13.97 -19.57
N PRO A 29 46.54 13.86 -20.82
CA PRO A 29 46.43 15.01 -21.72
C PRO A 29 45.54 16.11 -21.13
N GLY A 30 46.09 17.31 -20.95
CA GLY A 30 45.38 18.48 -20.39
C GLY A 30 45.85 18.93 -19.00
N ASP A 31 46.80 18.24 -18.38
CA ASP A 31 47.39 18.67 -17.11
C ASP A 31 48.35 19.85 -17.30
N LEU A 32 48.07 20.96 -16.61
CA LEU A 32 48.87 22.19 -16.62
C LEU A 32 50.02 22.17 -15.60
N GLY A 33 50.15 21.09 -14.82
CA GLY A 33 51.17 20.99 -13.76
C GLY A 33 52.62 21.01 -14.27
N GLY A 34 52.91 20.30 -15.37
CA GLY A 34 54.26 20.24 -15.96
C GLY A 34 54.80 21.60 -16.46
N PRO A 35 54.04 22.33 -17.30
CA PRO A 35 54.46 23.63 -17.81
C PRO A 35 54.69 24.67 -16.69
N ILE A 36 53.81 24.71 -15.67
CA ILE A 36 53.90 25.67 -14.57
C ILE A 36 55.12 25.40 -13.68
N LEU A 37 55.40 24.13 -13.38
CA LEU A 37 56.59 23.74 -12.60
C LEU A 37 57.90 24.05 -13.36
N SER A 38 57.92 23.84 -14.68
CA SER A 38 59.07 24.16 -15.52
C SER A 38 59.36 25.67 -15.60
N ALA A 39 58.32 26.51 -15.63
CA ALA A 39 58.45 27.96 -15.64
C ALA A 39 58.96 28.50 -14.28
N GLN A 40 58.56 27.87 -13.17
CA GLN A 40 59.01 28.24 -11.83
C GLN A 40 60.47 27.87 -11.58
N ASN A 41 60.91 26.67 -12.00
CA ASN A 41 62.30 26.24 -11.88
C ASN A 41 63.26 27.02 -12.79
N ALA A 42 62.77 27.60 -13.89
CA ALA A 42 63.54 28.46 -14.77
C ALA A 42 63.65 29.92 -14.29
N GLY A 43 63.07 30.26 -13.13
CA GLY A 43 63.17 31.59 -12.53
C GLY A 43 62.49 32.71 -13.33
N GLN A 44 61.57 32.38 -14.25
CA GLN A 44 60.85 33.38 -15.03
C GLN A 44 59.58 33.87 -14.29
N PRO A 45 59.32 35.18 -14.24
CA PRO A 45 58.10 35.71 -13.63
C PRO A 45 56.87 35.33 -14.46
N VAL A 46 55.94 34.58 -13.87
CA VAL A 46 54.63 34.27 -14.46
C VAL A 46 53.74 35.50 -14.32
N VAL A 47 53.62 36.28 -15.38
CA VAL A 47 52.71 37.44 -15.46
C VAL A 47 51.33 36.94 -15.91
N PRO A 48 50.25 37.18 -15.16
CA PRO A 48 48.91 36.85 -15.64
C PRO A 48 48.54 37.75 -16.84
N PRO A 49 47.87 37.23 -17.88
CA PRO A 49 47.52 38.02 -19.04
C PRO A 49 46.50 39.11 -18.66
N VAL A 50 46.81 40.36 -19.03
CA VAL A 50 45.87 41.48 -19.01
C VAL A 50 44.85 41.23 -20.13
N VAL A 51 43.59 40.98 -19.74
CA VAL A 51 42.48 40.93 -20.69
C VAL A 51 42.22 42.35 -21.18
N ALA A 52 42.51 42.62 -22.44
CA ALA A 52 42.05 43.84 -23.11
C ALA A 52 40.53 43.78 -23.24
N THR A 53 39.84 44.78 -22.69
CA THR A 53 38.40 44.96 -22.88
C THR A 53 38.12 45.19 -24.38
N PRO A 54 37.34 44.34 -25.07
CA PRO A 54 36.92 44.64 -26.43
C PRO A 54 35.99 45.85 -26.40
N GLY A 55 36.22 46.82 -27.29
CA GLY A 55 35.27 47.90 -27.54
C GLY A 55 33.91 47.30 -27.92
N ILE A 56 32.85 47.83 -27.32
CA ILE A 56 31.50 47.32 -27.47
C ILE A 56 31.05 47.56 -28.92
N ASP A 57 30.80 46.49 -29.67
CA ASP A 57 30.16 46.57 -30.98
C ASP A 57 28.74 47.16 -30.82
N GLU A 58 28.46 48.27 -31.49
CA GLU A 58 27.15 48.96 -31.47
C GLU A 58 25.98 48.03 -31.87
N ALA A 59 26.27 46.96 -32.62
CA ALA A 59 25.31 45.93 -33.00
C ALA A 59 24.82 45.09 -31.81
N GLU A 60 25.65 44.83 -30.80
CA GLU A 60 25.24 44.08 -29.61
C GLU A 60 24.41 44.93 -28.64
N GLN A 61 24.67 46.25 -28.58
CA GLN A 61 23.88 47.17 -27.77
C GLN A 61 22.45 47.34 -28.31
N ARG A 62 22.27 47.38 -29.64
CA ARG A 62 20.93 47.44 -30.25
C ARG A 62 20.10 46.19 -29.94
N ARG A 63 20.74 45.01 -29.97
CA ARG A 63 20.09 43.74 -29.68
C ARG A 63 19.65 43.64 -28.21
N ARG A 64 20.46 44.13 -27.26
CA ARG A 64 20.04 44.22 -25.85
C ARG A 64 18.94 45.24 -25.61
N ALA A 65 18.95 46.37 -26.33
CA ALA A 65 17.89 47.38 -26.22
C ALA A 65 16.53 46.85 -26.73
N GLU A 66 16.51 46.02 -27.78
CA GLU A 66 15.30 45.32 -28.22
C GLU A 66 14.81 44.30 -27.20
N GLU A 67 15.71 43.52 -26.59
CA GLU A 67 15.35 42.54 -25.56
C GLU A 67 14.77 43.20 -24.29
N GLU A 68 15.27 44.37 -23.90
CA GLU A 68 14.75 45.12 -22.76
C GLU A 68 13.41 45.80 -23.07
N ALA A 69 13.20 46.27 -24.31
CA ALA A 69 11.90 46.81 -24.75
C ALA A 69 10.80 45.73 -24.79
N ALA A 70 11.16 44.49 -25.14
CA ALA A 70 10.24 43.35 -25.09
C ALA A 70 9.82 43.02 -23.65
N ARG A 71 10.74 43.09 -22.66
CA ARG A 71 10.43 42.88 -21.23
C ARG A 71 9.54 43.96 -20.62
N LEU A 72 9.53 45.18 -21.15
CA LEU A 72 8.79 46.31 -20.58
C LEU A 72 7.47 46.63 -21.30
N SER A 73 7.10 45.86 -22.33
CA SER A 73 5.83 46.02 -23.05
C SER A 73 4.61 45.63 -22.18
N THR A 74 4.18 46.58 -21.36
CA THR A 74 2.98 46.50 -20.50
C THR A 74 1.74 46.83 -21.32
N VAL A 75 1.41 45.98 -22.30
CA VAL A 75 0.21 46.16 -23.14
C VAL A 75 -0.64 44.88 -23.18
N PHE A 76 -0.76 44.13 -22.06
CA PHE A 76 -1.80 43.10 -21.94
C PHE A 76 -2.36 42.90 -20.51
N PHE A 77 -1.94 43.69 -19.52
CA PHE A 77 -2.52 43.65 -18.17
C PHE A 77 -3.26 44.95 -17.86
N GLN A 78 -4.46 45.11 -18.42
CA GLN A 78 -5.46 46.04 -17.91
C GLN A 78 -6.88 45.48 -18.10
N SER A 79 -7.36 44.72 -17.11
CA SER A 79 -8.71 44.71 -16.54
C SER A 79 -8.82 43.41 -15.72
N ARG A 80 -9.27 43.36 -14.47
CA ARG A 80 -10.03 44.28 -13.66
C ARG A 80 -9.78 43.93 -12.19
N GLN A 81 -9.50 44.96 -11.41
CA GLN A 81 -9.48 44.97 -9.94
C GLN A 81 -10.91 44.74 -9.43
N GLY A 82 -11.11 43.85 -8.45
CA GLY A 82 -12.39 43.64 -7.78
C GLY A 82 -12.15 43.14 -6.36
N SER A 83 -12.29 44.05 -5.40
CA SER A 83 -11.95 43.92 -3.98
C SER A 83 -12.76 42.88 -3.22
N THR A 84 -12.11 42.26 -2.24
CA THR A 84 -12.70 41.48 -1.14
C THR A 84 -13.49 42.38 -0.19
N ALA A 85 -14.77 42.09 0.01
CA ALA A 85 -15.55 42.59 1.14
C ALA A 85 -16.27 41.40 1.80
N ALA A 86 -15.91 41.15 3.06
CA ALA A 86 -16.63 40.27 3.96
C ALA A 86 -17.94 40.94 4.39
N ALA A 87 -19.05 40.24 4.28
CA ALA A 87 -20.31 40.59 4.93
C ALA A 87 -21.00 39.31 5.41
N SER A 88 -21.26 39.24 6.73
CA SER A 88 -22.07 38.22 7.38
C SER A 88 -23.52 38.26 6.88
N PRO A 89 -24.21 37.13 6.66
CA PRO A 89 -25.65 37.16 6.39
C PRO A 89 -26.43 37.10 7.71
N SER A 90 -27.17 38.16 8.00
CA SER A 90 -28.31 38.12 8.92
C SER A 90 -29.55 37.62 8.18
N ALA A 91 -30.25 36.69 8.81
CA ALA A 91 -31.46 36.04 8.32
C ALA A 91 -32.67 36.97 8.30
N MET A 92 -33.58 36.77 7.33
CA MET A 92 -35.04 36.71 7.52
C MET A 92 -35.73 36.07 6.27
N PRO A 93 -36.93 35.49 6.44
CA PRO A 93 -37.36 34.29 5.71
C PRO A 93 -38.46 34.55 4.67
N GLY A 94 -38.48 33.74 3.60
CA GLY A 94 -39.53 33.77 2.58
C GLY A 94 -39.51 32.62 1.58
N LEU A 95 -40.36 31.62 1.84
CA LEU A 95 -41.13 30.77 0.93
C LEU A 95 -40.48 30.10 -0.31
N ALA A 96 -40.28 28.78 -0.16
CA ALA A 96 -40.30 27.67 -1.12
C ALA A 96 -40.51 27.94 -2.63
N GLY A 97 -39.60 27.39 -3.44
CA GLY A 97 -39.83 27.12 -4.86
C GLY A 97 -38.57 26.57 -5.56
N PHE A 98 -38.50 25.24 -5.69
CA PHE A 98 -37.66 24.44 -6.61
C PHE A 98 -36.63 25.18 -7.48
N ASP A 99 -35.35 25.04 -7.13
CA ASP A 99 -34.23 25.44 -7.99
C ASP A 99 -33.58 24.17 -8.59
N PRO A 100 -33.71 23.87 -9.90
CA PRO A 100 -33.18 22.64 -10.51
C PRO A 100 -31.66 22.67 -10.77
N ALA A 101 -30.91 23.55 -10.12
CA ALA A 101 -29.50 23.80 -10.41
C ALA A 101 -28.50 22.85 -9.71
N SER A 102 -28.93 21.76 -9.05
CA SER A 102 -28.03 20.83 -8.35
C SER A 102 -27.49 19.67 -9.21
N THR A 103 -27.65 19.72 -10.54
CA THR A 103 -26.95 18.81 -11.49
C THR A 103 -25.72 19.46 -12.15
N ALA A 104 -25.03 20.34 -11.43
CA ALA A 104 -23.76 20.91 -11.88
C ALA A 104 -22.65 19.84 -11.91
N GLY A 105 -22.49 19.21 -13.07
CA GLY A 105 -21.21 18.94 -13.71
C GLY A 105 -20.37 17.81 -13.13
N GLN A 106 -20.66 16.56 -13.52
CA GLN A 106 -19.54 15.63 -13.69
C GLN A 106 -18.67 16.15 -14.85
N PRO A 107 -17.35 16.31 -14.66
CA PRO A 107 -16.47 16.81 -15.72
C PRO A 107 -16.60 15.90 -16.94
N THR A 108 -16.96 16.50 -18.08
CA THR A 108 -17.11 15.78 -19.34
C THR A 108 -15.76 15.20 -19.77
N ALA A 109 -15.77 14.20 -20.66
CA ALA A 109 -14.53 13.64 -21.20
C ALA A 109 -13.63 14.72 -21.85
N GLN A 110 -14.26 15.76 -22.42
CA GLN A 110 -13.58 16.92 -23.00
C GLN A 110 -12.93 17.80 -21.92
N ASP A 111 -13.61 18.03 -20.79
CA ASP A 111 -13.04 18.78 -19.65
C ASP A 111 -11.82 18.07 -19.06
N LYS A 112 -11.86 16.73 -18.95
CA LYS A 112 -10.73 15.92 -18.49
C LYS A 112 -9.56 15.95 -19.48
N GLN A 113 -9.84 15.94 -20.77
CA GLN A 113 -8.82 16.01 -21.81
C GLN A 113 -8.17 17.39 -21.89
N LEU A 114 -8.96 18.47 -21.75
CA LEU A 114 -8.43 19.83 -21.62
C LEU A 114 -7.61 20.01 -20.34
N ALA A 115 -8.04 19.41 -19.22
CA ALA A 115 -7.27 19.43 -17.97
C ALA A 115 -5.95 18.66 -18.09
N PHE A 116 -5.93 17.56 -18.86
CA PHE A 116 -4.70 16.81 -19.15
C PHE A 116 -3.74 17.61 -20.03
N LEU A 117 -4.24 18.26 -21.09
CA LEU A 117 -3.41 19.08 -21.98
C LEU A 117 -2.89 20.35 -21.30
N ASN A 118 -3.67 20.92 -20.38
CA ASN A 118 -3.29 22.10 -19.59
C ASN A 118 -2.58 21.73 -18.27
N ALA A 119 -2.30 20.45 -18.01
CA ALA A 119 -1.56 20.04 -16.83
C ALA A 119 -0.15 20.67 -16.89
N ALA A 120 0.24 21.36 -15.84
CA ALA A 120 1.58 21.92 -15.73
C ALA A 120 2.60 20.79 -15.87
N ALA A 121 3.61 20.99 -16.73
CA ALA A 121 4.69 20.03 -16.90
C ALA A 121 5.32 19.71 -15.54
N ASP A 122 5.34 18.43 -15.16
CA ASP A 122 5.98 18.00 -13.92
C ASP A 122 7.50 18.15 -14.08
N ARG A 123 8.04 19.22 -13.48
CA ARG A 123 9.48 19.52 -13.47
C ARG A 123 10.19 18.85 -12.29
N ARG A 124 9.52 18.01 -11.51
CA ARG A 124 10.15 17.22 -10.45
C ARG A 124 10.99 16.11 -11.06
N THR A 125 12.27 16.39 -11.25
CA THR A 125 13.25 15.40 -11.70
C THR A 125 13.69 14.44 -10.59
N VAL A 126 13.36 14.75 -9.33
CA VAL A 126 13.70 13.93 -8.16
C VAL A 126 12.48 13.82 -7.25
N THR A 127 12.14 12.60 -6.84
CA THR A 127 11.10 12.32 -5.83
C THR A 127 11.47 13.04 -4.52
N PRO A 128 10.53 13.67 -3.79
CA PRO A 128 10.84 14.33 -2.53
C PRO A 128 11.25 13.35 -1.42
N ASP A 129 10.72 12.12 -1.46
CA ASP A 129 11.02 11.09 -0.46
C ASP A 129 12.49 10.65 -0.52
N ARG A 130 13.00 10.31 0.66
CA ARG A 130 14.37 9.85 0.88
C ARG A 130 14.33 8.52 1.62
N VAL A 131 15.39 7.73 1.43
CA VAL A 131 15.60 6.53 2.25
C VAL A 131 15.69 6.96 3.71
N THR A 132 14.80 6.42 4.54
CA THR A 132 14.74 6.70 5.97
C THR A 132 15.26 5.49 6.73
N PRO A 133 16.10 5.65 7.76
CA PRO A 133 16.49 4.54 8.60
C PRO A 133 15.26 3.95 9.33
N PRO A 134 15.28 2.66 9.70
CA PRO A 134 14.22 2.08 10.50
C PRO A 134 14.04 2.83 11.83
N ALA A 135 12.81 2.93 12.33
CA ALA A 135 12.50 3.63 13.59
C ALA A 135 13.20 3.00 14.81
N SER A 136 13.57 1.72 14.73
CA SER A 136 14.27 0.97 15.76
C SER A 136 15.04 -0.19 15.12
N PRO A 137 16.18 -0.63 15.70
CA PRO A 137 16.83 -1.88 15.30
C PRO A 137 15.96 -3.12 15.58
N PHE A 138 14.95 -2.99 16.46
CA PHE A 138 14.05 -4.08 16.86
C PHE A 138 12.68 -3.90 16.22
N VAL A 139 12.64 -3.91 14.89
CA VAL A 139 11.42 -3.65 14.12
C VAL A 139 11.05 -4.86 13.27
N LEU A 140 9.75 -5.15 13.25
CA LEU A 140 9.14 -6.02 12.27
C LEU A 140 8.45 -5.12 11.23
N GLN A 141 9.06 -4.98 10.05
CA GLN A 141 8.60 -4.06 9.03
C GLN A 141 7.30 -4.55 8.36
N ALA A 142 6.57 -3.60 7.76
CA ALA A 142 5.45 -3.92 6.90
C ALA A 142 5.87 -4.92 5.79
N GLY A 143 5.03 -5.91 5.53
CA GLY A 143 5.29 -7.05 4.64
C GLY A 143 5.79 -8.30 5.35
N ALA A 144 6.24 -8.19 6.61
CA ALA A 144 6.62 -9.37 7.38
C ALA A 144 5.42 -10.28 7.67
N VAL A 145 5.71 -11.57 7.81
CA VAL A 145 4.69 -12.62 8.01
C VAL A 145 4.92 -13.31 9.35
N ILE A 146 3.87 -13.37 10.17
CA ILE A 146 3.88 -14.15 11.42
C ILE A 146 3.09 -15.43 11.16
N SER A 147 3.78 -16.58 11.14
CA SER A 147 3.13 -17.88 10.99
C SER A 147 2.55 -18.37 12.30
N ALA A 148 1.28 -18.79 12.26
CA ALA A 148 0.54 -19.27 13.40
C ALA A 148 -0.44 -20.40 13.02
N ALA A 149 -1.03 -21.03 14.02
CA ALA A 149 -2.12 -21.98 13.85
C ALA A 149 -3.27 -21.63 14.77
N LEU A 150 -4.50 -21.73 14.27
CA LEU A 150 -5.70 -21.49 15.05
C LEU A 150 -5.79 -22.47 16.23
N ILE A 151 -6.08 -21.96 17.42
CA ILE A 151 -6.44 -22.78 18.59
C ILE A 151 -7.95 -23.05 18.55
N THR A 152 -8.74 -22.03 18.21
CA THR A 152 -10.20 -22.09 18.11
C THR A 152 -10.63 -22.35 16.67
N GLY A 153 -11.74 -23.07 16.47
CA GLY A 153 -12.40 -23.16 15.17
C GLY A 153 -13.13 -21.87 14.80
N ILE A 154 -13.47 -21.74 13.52
CA ILE A 154 -14.29 -20.64 12.97
C ILE A 154 -15.51 -21.25 12.30
N ARG A 155 -16.68 -20.65 12.53
CA ARG A 155 -17.91 -21.00 11.82
C ARG A 155 -18.63 -19.71 11.44
N SER A 156 -18.86 -19.48 10.16
CA SER A 156 -19.34 -18.19 9.64
C SER A 156 -20.81 -17.89 9.92
N ASP A 157 -21.49 -18.64 10.78
CA ASP A 157 -22.90 -18.35 11.11
C ASP A 157 -23.00 -17.11 12.01
N LEU A 158 -22.01 -16.90 12.88
CA LEU A 158 -21.98 -15.81 13.87
C LEU A 158 -20.56 -15.22 13.95
N PRO A 159 -20.43 -13.89 14.10
CA PRO A 159 -19.12 -13.28 14.31
C PRO A 159 -18.60 -13.66 15.69
N GLY A 160 -17.28 -13.72 15.83
CA GLY A 160 -16.68 -14.16 17.08
C GLY A 160 -15.21 -13.80 17.24
N GLN A 161 -14.74 -13.96 18.47
CA GLN A 161 -13.32 -13.87 18.80
C GLN A 161 -12.62 -15.20 18.52
N ILE A 162 -11.40 -15.12 17.99
CA ILE A 162 -10.54 -16.26 17.69
C ILE A 162 -9.20 -16.13 18.38
N THR A 163 -8.58 -17.27 18.62
CA THR A 163 -7.21 -17.33 19.14
C THR A 163 -6.36 -18.23 18.25
N ALA A 164 -5.11 -17.84 18.05
CA ALA A 164 -4.09 -18.62 17.37
C ALA A 164 -2.79 -18.63 18.19
N GLN A 165 -1.91 -19.56 17.86
CA GLN A 165 -0.59 -19.68 18.44
C GLN A 165 0.47 -19.59 17.35
N VAL A 166 1.47 -18.74 17.56
CA VAL A 166 2.63 -18.61 16.68
C VAL A 166 3.40 -19.92 16.67
N THR A 167 3.67 -20.44 15.47
CA THR A 167 4.25 -21.77 15.26
C THR A 167 5.76 -21.75 15.06
N GLU A 168 6.34 -20.59 14.77
CA GLU A 168 7.78 -20.43 14.52
C GLU A 168 8.31 -19.12 15.12
N ASN A 169 9.62 -19.07 15.35
CA ASN A 169 10.29 -17.87 15.84
C ASN A 169 10.37 -16.82 14.73
N ILE A 170 9.93 -15.59 15.02
CA ILE A 170 10.01 -14.45 14.09
C ILE A 170 11.08 -13.49 14.57
N TYR A 171 12.01 -13.19 13.65
CA TYR A 171 13.15 -12.32 13.88
C TYR A 171 12.90 -10.92 13.29
N ASP A 172 13.78 -9.97 13.63
CA ASP A 172 13.73 -8.61 13.10
C ASP A 172 13.86 -8.56 11.57
N SER A 173 13.18 -7.62 10.93
CA SER A 173 13.23 -7.48 9.47
C SER A 173 14.58 -7.00 8.92
N PRO A 174 15.32 -6.07 9.57
CA PRO A 174 16.57 -5.56 9.01
C PRO A 174 17.73 -6.57 9.01
N THR A 175 17.89 -7.35 10.08
CA THR A 175 19.04 -8.26 10.25
C THR A 175 18.65 -9.74 10.29
N GLY A 176 17.39 -10.08 10.54
CA GLY A 176 16.92 -11.47 10.64
C GLY A 176 17.54 -12.27 11.79
N SER A 177 18.18 -11.61 12.75
CA SER A 177 19.04 -12.25 13.76
C SER A 177 18.52 -12.10 15.19
N ILE A 178 17.70 -11.09 15.45
CA ILE A 178 17.19 -10.74 16.76
C ILE A 178 15.78 -11.29 16.89
N LEU A 179 15.57 -12.19 17.86
CA LEU A 179 14.26 -12.77 18.13
C LEU A 179 13.32 -11.69 18.68
N LEU A 180 12.22 -11.42 17.97
CA LEU A 180 11.22 -10.43 18.39
C LEU A 180 9.93 -11.12 18.86
N VAL A 181 9.45 -12.14 18.13
CA VAL A 181 8.25 -12.90 18.49
C VAL A 181 8.62 -14.38 18.61
N PRO A 182 8.66 -14.95 19.82
CA PRO A 182 8.96 -16.37 19.99
C PRO A 182 7.78 -17.25 19.58
N GLN A 183 8.10 -18.48 19.19
CA GLN A 183 7.13 -19.56 19.08
C GLN A 183 6.34 -19.70 20.39
N GLY A 184 5.06 -20.03 20.27
CA GLY A 184 4.16 -20.17 21.41
C GLY A 184 3.46 -18.88 21.82
N THR A 185 3.82 -17.74 21.22
CA THR A 185 3.09 -16.47 21.34
C THR A 185 1.62 -16.66 20.97
N ARG A 186 0.72 -16.09 21.77
CA ARG A 186 -0.74 -16.16 21.54
C ARG A 186 -1.21 -14.93 20.78
N LEU A 187 -1.96 -15.16 19.71
CA LEU A 187 -2.64 -14.15 18.92
C LEU A 187 -4.12 -14.12 19.27
N ILE A 188 -4.68 -12.93 19.38
CA ILE A 188 -6.11 -12.69 19.59
C ILE A 188 -6.63 -11.90 18.39
N GLY A 189 -7.67 -12.42 17.77
CA GLY A 189 -8.29 -11.83 16.59
C GLY A 189 -9.81 -11.96 16.63
N GLN A 190 -10.43 -11.48 15.56
CA GLN A 190 -11.87 -11.54 15.34
C GLN A 190 -12.14 -11.88 13.88
N TYR A 191 -13.24 -12.57 13.63
CA TYR A 191 -13.77 -12.81 12.28
C TYR A 191 -15.18 -12.28 12.17
N ASP A 192 -15.57 -11.96 10.95
CA ASP A 192 -16.91 -11.51 10.61
C ASP A 192 -17.72 -12.64 9.95
N ASN A 193 -19.04 -12.58 10.04
CA ASN A 193 -19.97 -13.53 9.45
C ASN A 193 -20.56 -13.07 8.10
N GLY A 194 -20.06 -11.96 7.54
CA GLY A 194 -20.50 -11.38 6.27
C GLY A 194 -20.15 -12.20 5.02
N VAL A 195 -20.39 -13.51 5.01
CA VAL A 195 -20.19 -14.40 3.87
C VAL A 195 -21.34 -14.22 2.88
N GLN A 196 -21.03 -13.80 1.65
CA GLN A 196 -22.02 -13.67 0.58
C GLN A 196 -22.08 -14.91 -0.31
N PHE A 197 -23.12 -15.02 -1.12
CA PHE A 197 -23.22 -16.08 -2.12
C PHE A 197 -21.97 -16.09 -3.03
N GLY A 198 -21.39 -17.27 -3.23
CA GLY A 198 -20.16 -17.45 -4.00
C GLY A 198 -18.86 -17.19 -3.23
N GLN A 199 -18.93 -16.63 -2.01
CA GLN A 199 -17.76 -16.45 -1.16
C GLN A 199 -17.41 -17.76 -0.43
N ARG A 200 -16.13 -18.12 -0.49
CA ARG A 200 -15.58 -19.37 0.10
C ARG A 200 -14.54 -19.12 1.20
N ARG A 201 -14.30 -17.85 1.52
CA ARG A 201 -13.23 -17.40 2.41
C ARG A 201 -13.77 -16.55 3.54
N VAL A 202 -13.35 -16.86 4.76
CA VAL A 202 -13.65 -16.06 5.95
C VAL A 202 -12.58 -15.00 6.13
N LEU A 203 -12.98 -13.73 6.16
CA LEU A 203 -12.08 -12.63 6.49
C LEU A 203 -11.91 -12.56 8.02
N LEU A 204 -10.66 -12.40 8.46
CA LEU A 204 -10.33 -12.24 9.86
C LEU A 204 -9.22 -11.23 10.05
N VAL A 205 -9.18 -10.65 11.24
CA VAL A 205 -8.18 -9.67 11.65
C VAL A 205 -7.59 -10.02 13.01
N TRP A 206 -6.34 -9.61 13.23
CA TRP A 206 -5.60 -9.84 14.46
C TRP A 206 -5.42 -8.54 15.23
N ASN A 207 -5.88 -8.51 16.47
CA ASN A 207 -5.94 -7.31 17.29
C ASN A 207 -4.80 -7.21 18.29
N ARG A 208 -4.32 -8.36 18.80
CA ARG A 208 -3.33 -8.38 19.88
C ARG A 208 -2.45 -9.61 19.80
N LEU A 209 -1.19 -9.42 20.17
CA LEU A 209 -0.17 -10.44 20.31
C LEU A 209 0.30 -10.46 21.76
N ILE A 210 0.36 -11.66 22.37
CA ILE A 210 0.78 -11.87 23.77
C ILE A 210 1.89 -12.92 23.79
N MET A 211 3.10 -12.50 24.15
CA MET A 211 4.28 -13.35 24.24
C MET A 211 4.22 -14.25 25.49
N PRO A 212 4.99 -15.37 25.52
CA PRO A 212 5.01 -16.29 26.66
C PRO A 212 5.44 -15.65 27.98
N ASN A 213 6.26 -14.61 27.95
CA ASN A 213 6.67 -13.83 29.13
C ASN A 213 5.62 -12.82 29.63
N GLY A 214 4.39 -12.86 29.09
CA GLY A 214 3.27 -12.00 29.49
C GLY A 214 3.26 -10.61 28.84
N ARG A 215 4.31 -10.24 28.11
CA ARG A 215 4.36 -8.99 27.36
C ARG A 215 3.41 -9.03 26.17
N SER A 216 2.83 -7.90 25.79
CA SER A 216 1.88 -7.85 24.68
C SER A 216 1.99 -6.57 23.87
N ILE A 217 1.66 -6.67 22.58
CA ILE A 217 1.55 -5.55 21.64
C ILE A 217 0.19 -5.60 20.94
N VAL A 218 -0.35 -4.44 20.62
CA VAL A 218 -1.58 -4.29 19.82
C VAL A 218 -1.19 -4.35 18.35
N LEU A 219 -1.91 -5.16 17.58
CA LEU A 219 -1.67 -5.40 16.15
C LEU A 219 -2.54 -4.51 15.25
N GLU A 220 -3.36 -3.61 15.79
CA GLU A 220 -4.20 -2.67 15.03
C GLU A 220 -5.03 -3.32 13.89
N ARG A 221 -5.56 -4.52 14.13
CA ARG A 221 -6.38 -5.29 13.15
C ARG A 221 -5.59 -5.72 11.91
N GLN A 222 -4.38 -6.28 12.09
CA GLN A 222 -3.62 -6.87 10.99
C GLN A 222 -4.45 -7.92 10.24
N PRO A 223 -4.46 -7.94 8.90
CA PRO A 223 -5.21 -8.92 8.12
C PRO A 223 -4.65 -10.33 8.30
N GLY A 224 -5.56 -11.31 8.37
CA GLY A 224 -5.24 -12.72 8.29
C GLY A 224 -5.19 -13.23 6.85
N ALA A 225 -4.25 -14.11 6.58
CA ALA A 225 -4.06 -14.78 5.30
C ALA A 225 -3.86 -16.28 5.48
N ASP A 226 -4.09 -17.05 4.41
CA ASP A 226 -3.75 -18.48 4.37
C ASP A 226 -2.24 -18.70 4.18
N THR A 227 -1.82 -19.95 4.12
CA THR A 227 -0.39 -20.33 3.94
C THR A 227 0.16 -19.94 2.58
N GLN A 228 -0.68 -19.63 1.60
CA GLN A 228 -0.28 -19.15 0.28
C GLN A 228 -0.27 -17.62 0.19
N GLY A 229 -0.72 -16.92 1.25
CA GLY A 229 -0.75 -15.46 1.33
C GLY A 229 -2.03 -14.83 0.77
N TYR A 230 -3.05 -15.62 0.40
CA TYR A 230 -4.35 -15.06 0.05
C TYR A 230 -5.07 -14.58 1.31
N ALA A 231 -5.82 -13.49 1.20
CA ALA A 231 -6.59 -12.95 2.30
C ALA A 231 -7.71 -13.91 2.75
N GLY A 232 -7.90 -13.98 4.07
CA GLY A 232 -8.87 -14.86 4.70
C GLY A 232 -8.50 -16.35 4.63
N LEU A 233 -9.36 -17.19 5.19
CA LEU A 233 -9.17 -18.64 5.29
C LEU A 233 -10.26 -19.40 4.54
N GLU A 234 -9.89 -20.50 3.90
CA GLU A 234 -10.78 -21.45 3.22
C GLU A 234 -10.48 -22.87 3.72
N ASP A 235 -11.52 -23.60 4.14
CA ASP A 235 -11.43 -25.01 4.55
C ASP A 235 -12.74 -25.72 4.17
N GLY A 236 -13.69 -25.92 5.09
CA GLY A 236 -14.99 -26.52 4.80
C GLY A 236 -16.03 -25.49 4.32
N VAL A 237 -16.75 -25.81 3.25
CA VAL A 237 -17.87 -24.99 2.71
C VAL A 237 -19.13 -25.84 2.64
N ASP A 238 -20.16 -25.47 3.39
CA ASP A 238 -21.49 -26.08 3.30
C ASP A 238 -22.46 -25.15 2.56
N TYR A 239 -22.94 -25.61 1.42
CA TYR A 239 -23.90 -24.89 0.59
C TYR A 239 -25.36 -25.32 0.84
N HIS A 240 -25.59 -26.29 1.73
CA HIS A 240 -26.91 -26.80 2.09
C HIS A 240 -27.73 -27.40 0.91
N TRP A 241 -27.11 -27.68 -0.26
CA TRP A 241 -27.79 -28.27 -1.42
C TRP A 241 -28.39 -29.65 -1.16
N TRP A 242 -27.83 -30.38 -0.20
CA TRP A 242 -28.27 -31.73 0.11
C TRP A 242 -29.70 -31.76 0.67
N ASP A 243 -30.06 -30.78 1.49
CA ASP A 243 -31.41 -30.69 2.03
C ASP A 243 -32.42 -30.29 0.93
N LEU A 244 -31.99 -29.48 -0.03
CA LEU A 244 -32.79 -29.19 -1.23
C LEU A 244 -32.99 -30.44 -2.10
N ALA A 245 -31.93 -31.22 -2.31
CA ALA A 245 -32.00 -32.46 -3.09
C ALA A 245 -32.95 -33.49 -2.45
N LYS A 246 -32.93 -33.63 -1.10
CA LYS A 246 -33.89 -34.47 -0.37
C LYS A 246 -35.32 -34.00 -0.56
N ALA A 247 -35.57 -32.70 -0.41
CA ALA A 247 -36.90 -32.11 -0.58
C ALA A 247 -37.42 -32.35 -2.01
N ALA A 248 -36.58 -32.15 -3.03
CA ALA A 248 -36.92 -32.39 -4.42
C ALA A 248 -37.20 -33.88 -4.71
N ALA A 249 -36.39 -34.79 -4.16
CA ALA A 249 -36.60 -36.23 -4.30
C ALA A 249 -37.91 -36.68 -3.66
N LEU A 250 -38.21 -36.24 -2.43
CA LEU A 250 -39.48 -36.51 -1.75
C LEU A 250 -40.68 -35.98 -2.54
N SER A 251 -40.58 -34.76 -3.08
CA SER A 251 -41.63 -34.19 -3.91
C SER A 251 -41.84 -34.98 -5.20
N THR A 252 -40.78 -35.50 -5.81
CA THR A 252 -40.87 -36.32 -7.03
C THR A 252 -41.57 -37.63 -6.74
N LEU A 253 -41.24 -38.30 -5.64
CA LEU A 253 -41.87 -39.55 -5.22
C LEU A 253 -43.36 -39.38 -4.92
N LEU A 254 -43.75 -38.30 -4.24
CA LEU A 254 -45.15 -37.98 -4.00
C LEU A 254 -45.91 -37.65 -5.30
N GLY A 255 -45.26 -36.97 -6.24
CA GLY A 255 -45.82 -36.65 -7.56
C GLY A 255 -46.13 -37.90 -8.39
N VAL A 256 -45.17 -38.83 -8.49
CA VAL A 256 -45.35 -40.10 -9.21
C VAL A 256 -46.41 -40.99 -8.53
N GLY A 257 -46.46 -41.00 -7.19
CA GLY A 257 -47.46 -41.75 -6.44
C GLY A 257 -48.89 -41.24 -6.63
N ALA A 258 -49.08 -39.94 -6.85
CA ALA A 258 -50.39 -39.35 -7.13
C ALA A 258 -50.85 -39.62 -8.58
N GLU A 259 -49.92 -39.71 -9.54
CA GLU A 259 -50.22 -39.97 -10.95
C GLU A 259 -50.72 -41.42 -11.19
N LEU A 260 -50.26 -42.38 -10.37
CA LEU A 260 -50.64 -43.79 -10.46
C LEU A 260 -52.02 -44.10 -9.84
N ALA A 261 -52.64 -43.14 -9.14
CA ALA A 261 -53.94 -43.29 -8.50
C ALA A 261 -55.12 -42.72 -9.32
N THR A 262 -54.84 -42.07 -10.46
CA THR A 262 -55.84 -41.48 -11.35
C THR A 262 -55.92 -42.25 -12.67
N ASP A 263 -56.68 -43.35 -12.66
CA ASP A 263 -57.10 -44.04 -13.89
C ASP A 263 -58.34 -43.31 -14.46
N ASP A 264 -58.39 -43.13 -15.78
CA ASP A 264 -59.44 -42.50 -16.60
C ASP A 264 -59.61 -40.95 -16.60
N ASN A 265 -58.69 -40.20 -17.23
CA ASN A 265 -59.07 -39.00 -18.03
C ASN A 265 -57.96 -38.40 -18.94
N ASP A 266 -57.88 -38.81 -20.22
CA ASP A 266 -56.83 -38.40 -21.20
C ASP A 266 -56.74 -36.90 -21.51
N ARG A 267 -57.82 -36.12 -21.34
CA ARG A 267 -57.82 -34.66 -21.57
C ARG A 267 -57.37 -33.86 -20.36
N LEU A 268 -57.70 -34.35 -19.17
CA LEU A 268 -57.27 -33.74 -17.91
C LEU A 268 -55.78 -34.04 -17.67
N ILE A 269 -55.31 -35.25 -17.99
CA ILE A 269 -53.88 -35.62 -17.90
C ILE A 269 -53.01 -34.74 -18.81
N ARG A 270 -53.48 -34.39 -20.02
CA ARG A 270 -52.72 -33.52 -20.94
C ARG A 270 -52.68 -32.06 -20.47
N ALA A 271 -53.81 -31.52 -19.99
CA ALA A 271 -53.87 -30.17 -19.42
C ALA A 271 -53.12 -30.04 -18.08
N ILE A 272 -53.14 -31.09 -17.25
CA ILE A 272 -52.33 -31.17 -16.03
C ILE A 272 -50.85 -31.30 -16.40
N ARG A 273 -50.48 -32.07 -17.43
CA ARG A 273 -49.08 -32.19 -17.86
C ARG A 273 -48.51 -30.85 -18.36
N ASP A 274 -49.25 -30.10 -19.17
CA ASP A 274 -48.78 -28.78 -19.67
C ASP A 274 -48.77 -27.73 -18.55
N GLY A 275 -49.82 -27.66 -17.71
CA GLY A 275 -49.88 -26.73 -16.58
C GLY A 275 -48.92 -27.07 -15.43
N ALA A 276 -48.64 -28.36 -15.19
CA ALA A 276 -47.67 -28.80 -14.20
C ALA A 276 -46.24 -28.57 -14.68
N GLN A 277 -45.94 -28.72 -15.97
CA GLN A 277 -44.61 -28.41 -16.51
C GLN A 277 -44.26 -26.93 -16.34
N ASP A 278 -45.18 -26.02 -16.69
CA ASP A 278 -44.96 -24.58 -16.52
C ASP A 278 -44.86 -24.18 -15.04
N THR A 279 -45.69 -24.77 -14.17
CA THR A 279 -45.67 -24.49 -12.72
C THR A 279 -44.42 -25.04 -12.04
N VAL A 280 -43.96 -26.24 -12.39
CA VAL A 280 -42.73 -26.85 -11.87
C VAL A 280 -41.50 -26.06 -12.32
N ASN A 281 -41.49 -25.59 -13.57
CA ASN A 281 -40.41 -24.73 -14.08
C ASN A 281 -40.35 -23.38 -13.33
N GLN A 282 -41.49 -22.73 -13.07
CA GLN A 282 -41.55 -21.48 -12.31
C GLN A 282 -41.19 -21.67 -10.83
N ALA A 283 -41.74 -22.69 -10.17
CA ALA A 283 -41.42 -23.00 -8.78
C ALA A 283 -39.94 -23.37 -8.62
N GLY A 284 -39.39 -24.15 -9.54
CA GLY A 284 -37.97 -24.50 -9.58
C GLY A 284 -37.07 -23.27 -9.69
N GLN A 285 -37.39 -22.34 -10.60
CA GLN A 285 -36.66 -21.09 -10.75
C GLN A 285 -36.72 -20.22 -9.48
N GLN A 286 -37.90 -20.12 -8.85
CA GLN A 286 -38.07 -19.34 -7.62
C GLN A 286 -37.33 -19.96 -6.42
N ILE A 287 -37.31 -21.29 -6.31
CA ILE A 287 -36.55 -22.01 -5.30
C ILE A 287 -35.05 -21.80 -5.49
N VAL A 288 -34.55 -21.92 -6.73
CA VAL A 288 -33.14 -21.64 -7.03
C VAL A 288 -32.80 -20.19 -6.68
N GLN A 289 -33.62 -19.22 -7.08
CA GLN A 289 -33.41 -17.81 -6.74
C GLN A 289 -33.40 -17.56 -5.22
N ARG A 290 -34.25 -18.28 -4.45
CA ARG A 290 -34.25 -18.18 -2.99
C ARG A 290 -33.05 -18.87 -2.36
N GLN A 291 -32.59 -19.99 -2.91
CA GLN A 291 -31.41 -20.70 -2.43
C GLN A 291 -30.12 -19.92 -2.71
N LEU A 292 -30.04 -19.20 -3.84
CA LEU A 292 -28.95 -18.27 -4.13
C LEU A 292 -28.84 -17.13 -3.11
N GLN A 293 -29.91 -16.86 -2.34
CA GLN A 293 -29.92 -15.85 -1.26
C GLN A 293 -29.47 -16.43 0.09
N VAL A 294 -29.30 -17.75 0.21
CA VAL A 294 -28.81 -18.39 1.44
C VAL A 294 -27.28 -18.39 1.39
N ALA A 295 -26.65 -17.70 2.35
CA ALA A 295 -25.21 -17.70 2.50
C ALA A 295 -24.70 -19.11 2.84
N PRO A 296 -23.58 -19.58 2.25
CA PRO A 296 -22.96 -20.82 2.66
C PRO A 296 -22.35 -20.71 4.07
N THR A 297 -22.33 -21.82 4.80
CA THR A 297 -21.62 -21.90 6.09
C THR A 297 -20.17 -22.31 5.84
N LEU A 298 -19.24 -21.41 6.14
CA LEU A 298 -17.80 -21.65 6.09
C LEU A 298 -17.32 -22.11 7.47
N THR A 299 -16.60 -23.23 7.49
CA THR A 299 -16.06 -23.83 8.71
C THR A 299 -14.55 -24.00 8.58
N ILE A 300 -13.80 -23.37 9.48
CA ILE A 300 -12.34 -23.57 9.61
C ILE A 300 -12.07 -24.37 10.87
N ARG A 301 -11.40 -25.51 10.71
CA ARG A 301 -11.11 -26.38 11.85
C ARG A 301 -10.09 -25.77 12.84
N PRO A 302 -10.16 -26.11 14.14
CA PRO A 302 -9.04 -25.89 15.06
C PRO A 302 -7.75 -26.50 14.53
N GLY A 303 -6.60 -25.87 14.79
CA GLY A 303 -5.28 -26.26 14.30
C GLY A 303 -4.96 -25.79 12.88
N PHE A 304 -5.89 -25.10 12.19
CA PHE A 304 -5.66 -24.65 10.82
C PHE A 304 -4.54 -23.58 10.76
N PRO A 305 -3.57 -23.71 9.84
CA PRO A 305 -2.46 -22.77 9.73
C PRO A 305 -2.93 -21.43 9.15
N VAL A 306 -2.46 -20.33 9.75
CA VAL A 306 -2.82 -18.96 9.40
C VAL A 306 -1.57 -18.08 9.42
N ARG A 307 -1.57 -17.06 8.57
CA ARG A 307 -0.52 -16.05 8.49
C ARG A 307 -1.09 -14.70 8.90
N VAL A 308 -0.34 -13.97 9.71
CA VAL A 308 -0.61 -12.55 9.96
C VAL A 308 0.32 -11.75 9.06
N ILE A 309 -0.24 -10.90 8.19
CA ILE A 309 0.56 -10.01 7.36
C ILE A 309 0.67 -8.67 8.08
N VAL A 310 1.90 -8.25 8.37
CA VAL A 310 2.18 -6.98 9.04
C VAL A 310 2.03 -5.85 8.02
N THR A 311 1.10 -4.93 8.25
CA THR A 311 0.81 -3.79 7.34
C THR A 311 1.49 -2.49 7.76
N LYS A 312 1.99 -2.44 9.00
CA LYS A 312 2.70 -1.29 9.57
C LYS A 312 3.88 -1.80 10.38
N ASP A 313 4.95 -1.02 10.41
CA ASP A 313 6.14 -1.33 11.18
C ASP A 313 5.80 -1.50 12.67
N LEU A 314 6.07 -2.68 13.21
CA LEU A 314 5.89 -3.00 14.62
C LEU A 314 7.23 -2.85 15.33
N VAL A 315 7.36 -1.81 16.15
CA VAL A 315 8.51 -1.64 17.04
C VAL A 315 8.33 -2.55 18.25
N LEU A 316 9.27 -3.46 18.43
CA LEU A 316 9.26 -4.49 19.45
C LEU A 316 10.50 -4.34 20.33
N GLU A 317 10.62 -5.20 21.32
CA GLU A 317 11.85 -5.37 22.09
C GLU A 317 12.41 -6.76 21.87
N PRO A 318 13.74 -6.95 21.98
CA PRO A 318 14.35 -8.26 21.92
C PRO A 318 13.72 -9.19 22.95
N TYR A 319 13.29 -10.37 22.51
CA TYR A 319 12.74 -11.35 23.41
C TYR A 319 13.84 -11.90 24.31
N ARG A 320 13.65 -11.79 25.63
CA ARG A 320 14.48 -12.39 26.67
C ARG A 320 13.57 -13.23 27.57
N SER A 321 13.99 -14.46 27.86
CA SER A 321 13.31 -15.41 28.74
C SER A 321 13.34 -14.98 30.19
#